data_AF-Q3M2J6-F1
#
_entry.id   AF-Q3M2J6-F1
#
_cell.length_a   1.000
_cell.length_b   1.000
_cell.length_c   1.000
_cell.angle_alpha   90.00
_cell.angle_beta   90.00
_cell.angle_gamma   90.00
#
_symmetry.space_group_name_H-M   'P 1'
#
loop_
_entity.id
_entity.type
_entity.pdbx_description
1 polymer ?
#
loop_
_entity_poly.entity_id
_entity_poly.type
_entity_poly.pdbx_seq_one_letter_code
_entity_poly.pdbx_strand_id
1 'polypeptide(L)'
;MEAITELEKCWYLSPSWGQEIPSVEINLFEKVYFKTDRTFGYCCGVQWYGDCWNYIIEIKNDFIYATKDQIIATGNIQPSTVKKPSFVLGERVLLQFGDRGTKQRLILGIELIEKSWFYLVELASPSFSASSTMTNRFSLVREEDLVRVRV
;
A
#
# COMPACT_ATOMS: atom_id res chain seq x y z
N MET A 1 4.58 -35.62 -10.34
CA MET A 1 3.95 -34.30 -10.17
C MET A 1 4.90 -33.52 -9.28
N GLU A 2 5.69 -32.61 -9.84
CA GLU A 2 6.63 -31.81 -9.04
C GLU A 2 5.86 -30.95 -8.04
N ALA A 3 6.23 -31.05 -6.76
CA ALA A 3 5.59 -30.27 -5.71
C ALA A 3 6.10 -28.82 -5.81
N ILE A 4 5.21 -27.91 -6.23
CA ILE A 4 5.48 -26.47 -6.25
C ILE A 4 5.78 -26.03 -4.81
N THR A 5 6.95 -25.45 -4.60
CA THR A 5 7.38 -24.92 -3.30
C THR A 5 6.51 -23.73 -2.90
N GLU A 6 6.42 -23.42 -1.60
CA GLU A 6 5.69 -22.22 -1.13
C GLU A 6 6.28 -20.92 -1.74
N LEU A 7 7.58 -20.91 -2.00
CA LEU A 7 8.27 -19.83 -2.72
C LEU A 7 7.71 -19.65 -4.14
N GLU A 8 7.58 -20.73 -4.89
CA GLU A 8 7.01 -20.73 -6.24
C GLU A 8 5.50 -20.43 -6.21
N LYS A 9 4.75 -20.91 -5.21
CA LYS A 9 3.34 -20.53 -5.05
C LYS A 9 3.19 -19.03 -4.85
N CYS A 10 4.01 -18.40 -4.02
CA CYS A 10 4.02 -16.95 -3.82
C CYS A 10 4.37 -16.17 -5.11
N TRP A 11 5.02 -16.80 -6.09
CA TRP A 11 5.22 -16.17 -7.40
C TRP A 11 3.93 -16.08 -8.22
N TYR A 12 2.97 -17.00 -8.03
CA TYR A 12 1.68 -17.04 -8.72
C TYR A 12 0.53 -16.45 -7.90
N LEU A 13 0.54 -16.73 -6.60
CA LEU A 13 -0.46 -16.37 -5.60
C LEU A 13 0.25 -15.91 -4.34
N SER A 14 0.25 -14.61 -4.10
CA SER A 14 0.69 -14.08 -2.80
C SER A 14 -0.16 -14.66 -1.67
N PRO A 15 0.37 -14.89 -0.46
CA PRO A 15 -0.45 -15.19 0.71
C PRO A 15 -1.49 -14.07 0.92
N SER A 16 -2.60 -14.35 1.61
CA SER A 16 -3.54 -13.28 1.93
C SER A 16 -2.92 -12.28 2.92
N TRP A 17 -3.49 -11.08 3.00
CA TRP A 17 -3.12 -10.03 3.96
C TRP A 17 -3.09 -10.51 5.42
N GLY A 18 -3.74 -11.65 5.71
CA GLY A 18 -3.48 -12.49 6.88
C GLY A 18 -3.77 -11.85 8.24
N GLN A 19 -3.30 -12.50 9.30
CA GLN A 19 -3.23 -11.95 10.67
C GLN A 19 -1.90 -11.24 10.96
N GLU A 20 -0.95 -11.27 10.01
CA GLU A 20 0.42 -10.81 10.20
C GLU A 20 0.55 -9.28 10.11
N ILE A 21 -0.29 -8.63 9.30
CA ILE A 21 -0.27 -7.17 9.14
C ILE A 21 -1.31 -6.54 10.09
N PRO A 22 -0.91 -5.62 10.98
CA PRO A 22 -1.83 -4.94 11.89
C PRO A 22 -2.85 -4.09 11.11
N SER A 23 -4.01 -3.85 11.72
CA SER A 23 -5.01 -2.95 11.14
C SER A 23 -4.45 -1.54 10.91
N VAL A 24 -4.92 -0.87 9.86
CA VAL A 24 -4.58 0.53 9.62
C VAL A 24 -5.17 1.40 10.71
N GLU A 25 -4.35 2.25 11.33
CA GLU A 25 -4.75 3.10 12.45
C GLU A 25 -5.20 4.51 12.03
N ILE A 26 -4.89 4.95 10.80
CA ILE A 26 -5.18 6.30 10.30
C ILE A 26 -5.86 6.22 8.95
N ASN A 27 -6.99 6.93 8.82
CA ASN A 27 -7.79 6.89 7.60
C ASN A 27 -7.23 7.84 6.53
N LEU A 28 -7.53 7.53 5.27
CA LEU A 28 -7.33 8.49 4.18
C LEU A 28 -8.16 9.76 4.42
N PHE A 29 -7.58 10.90 4.09
CA PHE A 29 -8.07 12.26 4.35
C PHE A 29 -8.19 12.64 5.82
N GLU A 30 -7.74 11.79 6.74
CA GLU A 30 -7.74 12.13 8.16
C GLU A 30 -6.70 13.20 8.45
N LYS A 31 -7.11 14.23 9.20
CA LYS A 31 -6.18 15.21 9.77
C LYS A 31 -5.31 14.53 10.82
N VAL A 32 -4.01 14.76 10.74
CA VAL A 32 -3.04 14.28 11.73
C VAL A 32 -2.16 15.42 12.24
N TYR A 33 -1.64 15.28 13.46
CA TYR A 33 -0.64 16.19 14.02
C TYR A 33 0.71 15.49 14.14
N PHE A 34 1.80 16.18 13.79
CA PHE A 34 3.15 15.71 14.06
C PHE A 34 3.50 15.93 15.53
N LYS A 35 4.06 14.90 16.17
CA LYS A 35 4.45 14.98 17.60
C LYS A 35 5.64 15.92 17.84
N THR A 36 6.48 16.13 16.83
CA THR A 36 7.74 16.90 16.92
C THR A 36 7.51 18.40 17.04
N ASP A 37 6.69 18.97 16.16
CA ASP A 37 6.52 20.43 16.02
C ASP A 37 5.05 20.88 16.09
N ARG A 38 4.12 19.94 16.32
CA ARG A 38 2.67 20.17 16.35
C ARG A 38 2.11 20.79 15.08
N THR A 39 2.82 20.69 13.96
CA THR A 39 2.24 20.95 12.65
C THR A 39 1.19 19.90 12.32
N PHE A 40 0.32 20.20 11.35
CA PHE A 40 -0.70 19.27 10.90
C PHE A 40 -0.68 19.12 9.39
N GLY A 41 -1.16 17.98 8.95
CA GLY A 41 -1.43 17.68 7.55
C GLY A 41 -2.59 16.71 7.43
N TYR A 42 -2.81 16.22 6.21
CA TYR A 42 -3.85 15.26 5.92
C TYR A 42 -3.24 13.99 5.33
N CYS A 43 -3.69 12.84 5.82
CA CYS A 43 -3.26 11.55 5.31
C CYS A 43 -3.75 11.40 3.87
N CYS A 44 -2.86 11.42 2.89
CA CYS A 44 -3.17 11.21 1.48
C CYS A 44 -2.78 9.80 1.01
N GLY A 45 -2.07 9.03 1.84
CA GLY A 45 -1.69 7.67 1.52
C GLY A 45 -1.26 6.84 2.72
N VAL A 46 -1.24 5.54 2.53
CA VAL A 46 -0.81 4.55 3.51
C VAL A 46 -0.15 3.39 2.78
N GLN A 47 0.99 2.94 3.26
CA GLN A 47 1.74 1.82 2.69
C GLN A 47 2.34 0.91 3.76
N TRP A 48 2.32 -0.39 3.49
CA TRP A 48 3.03 -1.38 4.29
C TRP A 48 4.45 -1.55 3.74
N TYR A 49 5.45 -1.09 4.50
CA TYR A 49 6.86 -1.16 4.12
C TYR A 49 7.76 -1.22 5.36
N GLY A 50 8.81 -2.03 5.30
CA GLY A 50 9.74 -2.20 6.43
C GLY A 50 9.03 -2.67 7.71
N ASP A 51 8.10 -3.62 7.57
CA ASP A 51 7.33 -4.22 8.66
C ASP A 51 6.52 -3.22 9.51
N CYS A 52 6.15 -2.09 8.92
CA CYS A 52 5.30 -1.10 9.56
C CYS A 52 4.42 -0.33 8.57
N TRP A 53 3.40 0.33 9.11
CA TRP A 53 2.62 1.31 8.38
C TRP A 53 3.38 2.62 8.25
N ASN A 54 3.59 3.03 7.01
CA ASN A 54 4.06 4.37 6.67
C ASN A 54 2.88 5.15 6.09
N TYR A 55 2.56 6.26 6.72
CA TYR A 55 1.53 7.20 6.30
C TYR A 55 2.15 8.33 5.51
N ILE A 56 1.45 8.75 4.46
CA ILE A 56 1.88 9.81 3.56
C ILE A 56 1.00 11.00 3.88
N ILE A 57 1.62 12.05 4.41
CA ILE A 57 0.92 13.20 4.96
C ILE A 57 1.20 14.41 4.08
N GLU A 58 0.15 14.96 3.49
CA GLU A 58 0.22 16.20 2.73
C GLU A 58 0.28 17.41 3.68
N ILE A 59 1.29 18.25 3.50
CA ILE A 59 1.47 19.51 4.24
C ILE A 59 1.88 20.60 3.26
N LYS A 60 1.06 21.65 3.12
CA LYS A 60 1.42 22.87 2.36
C LYS A 60 2.05 22.60 0.97
N ASN A 61 1.49 21.66 0.21
CA ASN A 61 1.96 21.22 -1.12
C ASN A 61 3.24 20.36 -1.13
N ASP A 62 3.62 19.77 0.01
CA ASP A 62 4.67 18.78 0.13
C ASP A 62 4.13 17.52 0.81
N PHE A 63 4.89 16.42 0.77
CA PHE A 63 4.53 15.14 1.36
C PHE A 63 5.58 14.66 2.36
N ILE A 64 5.12 14.27 3.53
CA ILE A 64 5.99 13.70 4.57
C ILE A 64 5.55 12.28 4.86
N TYR A 65 6.52 11.38 4.88
CA TYR A 65 6.32 10.01 5.35
C TYR A 65 6.46 9.96 6.87
N ALA A 66 5.48 9.36 7.52
CA ALA A 66 5.48 9.22 8.98
C ALA A 66 4.90 7.88 9.41
N THR A 67 5.42 7.35 10.51
CA THR A 67 4.87 6.21 11.22
C THR A 67 3.89 6.68 12.30
N LYS A 68 3.07 5.76 12.83
CA LYS A 68 2.15 6.05 13.95
C LYS A 68 2.84 6.65 15.18
N ASP A 69 4.11 6.32 15.38
CA ASP A 69 4.87 6.81 16.53
C ASP A 69 5.24 8.28 16.38
N GLN A 70 5.19 8.82 15.16
CA GLN A 70 5.53 10.21 14.83
C GLN A 70 4.31 11.14 14.74
N ILE A 71 3.10 10.59 14.60
CA ILE A 71 1.87 11.36 14.37
C ILE A 71 0.75 10.99 15.35
N ILE A 72 -0.22 11.89 15.46
CA ILE A 72 -1.44 11.72 16.26
C ILE A 72 -2.64 11.82 15.31
N ALA A 73 -3.36 10.71 15.19
CA ALA A 73 -4.64 10.60 14.50
C ALA A 73 -5.71 11.44 15.23
N THR A 74 -6.61 12.09 14.50
CA THR A 74 -7.62 12.98 15.11
C THR A 74 -9.05 12.48 14.91
N GLY A 75 -9.26 11.47 14.06
CA GLY A 75 -10.57 11.03 13.59
C GLY A 75 -11.29 12.03 12.67
N ASN A 76 -10.72 13.22 12.44
CA ASN A 76 -11.35 14.25 11.61
C ASN A 76 -11.00 14.03 10.14
N ILE A 77 -11.92 13.41 9.40
CA ILE A 77 -11.77 13.16 7.97
C ILE A 77 -12.17 14.40 7.18
N GLN A 78 -11.26 14.91 6.35
CA GLN A 78 -11.55 16.02 5.46
C GLN A 78 -12.45 15.57 4.30
N PRO A 79 -13.53 16.31 3.99
CA PRO A 79 -14.30 16.07 2.78
C PRO A 79 -13.42 16.25 1.54
N SER A 80 -13.45 15.28 0.62
CA SER A 80 -12.72 15.33 -0.64
C SER A 80 -13.68 15.19 -1.81
N THR A 81 -13.40 15.93 -2.90
CA THR A 81 -14.09 15.76 -4.19
C THR A 81 -13.47 14.64 -5.03
N VAL A 82 -12.32 14.11 -4.60
CA VAL A 82 -11.67 12.97 -5.22
C VAL A 82 -12.51 11.72 -4.95
N LYS A 83 -12.69 10.89 -5.98
CA LYS A 83 -13.36 9.59 -5.83
C LYS A 83 -12.61 8.72 -4.83
N LYS A 84 -13.29 7.77 -4.19
CA LYS A 84 -12.61 6.79 -3.34
C LYS A 84 -11.67 5.91 -4.19
N PRO A 85 -10.59 5.34 -3.60
CA PRO A 85 -9.76 4.36 -4.29
C PRO A 85 -10.62 3.20 -4.80
N SER A 86 -10.36 2.76 -6.02
CA SER A 86 -11.02 1.59 -6.59
C SER A 86 -10.57 0.30 -5.91
N PHE A 87 -9.31 0.19 -5.50
CA PHE A 87 -8.79 -1.00 -4.82
C PHE A 87 -8.53 -0.73 -3.33
N VAL A 88 -8.60 -1.79 -2.51
CA VAL A 88 -8.32 -1.71 -1.08
C VAL A 88 -7.01 -2.41 -0.72
N LEU A 89 -6.42 -2.02 0.41
CA LEU A 89 -5.31 -2.75 1.03
C LEU A 89 -5.74 -4.20 1.25
N GLY A 90 -4.89 -5.17 0.90
CA GLY A 90 -5.27 -6.59 0.97
C GLY A 90 -5.86 -7.15 -0.29
N GLU A 91 -6.30 -6.30 -1.21
CA GLU A 91 -6.95 -6.78 -2.40
C GLU A 91 -5.98 -7.49 -3.33
N ARG A 92 -6.45 -8.60 -3.90
CA ARG A 92 -5.74 -9.33 -4.95
C ARG A 92 -6.04 -8.70 -6.31
N VAL A 93 -4.99 -8.36 -7.02
CA VAL A 93 -5.05 -7.74 -8.34
C VAL A 93 -4.15 -8.47 -9.33
N LEU A 94 -4.45 -8.32 -10.61
CA LEU A 94 -3.56 -8.64 -11.73
C LEU A 94 -2.96 -7.35 -12.26
N LEU A 95 -1.67 -7.36 -12.54
CA LEU A 95 -0.97 -6.26 -13.17
C LEU A 95 -0.93 -6.44 -14.69
N GLN A 96 -1.39 -5.44 -15.45
CA GLN A 96 -1.44 -5.45 -16.92
C GLN A 96 -0.09 -5.12 -17.59
N PHE A 97 1.04 -5.60 -17.07
CA PHE A 97 2.36 -5.35 -17.67
C PHE A 97 2.86 -6.53 -18.53
N GLY A 98 2.72 -6.40 -19.86
CA GLY A 98 3.30 -7.29 -20.89
C GLY A 98 2.85 -8.76 -20.86
N ASP A 99 3.43 -9.58 -21.76
CA ASP A 99 3.10 -11.01 -21.97
C ASP A 99 3.32 -11.94 -20.74
N ARG A 100 3.68 -11.39 -19.57
CA ARG A 100 3.84 -12.11 -18.30
C ARG A 100 2.73 -11.80 -17.29
N GLY A 101 1.67 -11.11 -17.72
CA GLY A 101 0.60 -10.51 -16.94
C GLY A 101 -0.47 -11.47 -16.38
N THR A 102 -0.08 -12.51 -15.64
CA THR A 102 -1.06 -13.45 -15.03
C THR A 102 -0.80 -13.76 -13.56
N LYS A 103 0.14 -13.07 -12.92
CA LYS A 103 0.49 -13.35 -11.53
C LYS A 103 -0.30 -12.42 -10.59
N GLN A 104 -1.05 -13.01 -9.66
CA GLN A 104 -1.85 -12.25 -8.70
C GLN A 104 -0.94 -11.62 -7.64
N ARG A 105 -1.25 -10.38 -7.25
CA ARG A 105 -0.48 -9.58 -6.29
C ARG A 105 -1.38 -8.89 -5.29
N LEU A 106 -0.82 -8.54 -4.13
CA LEU A 106 -1.50 -7.72 -3.13
C LEU A 106 -1.25 -6.23 -3.35
N ILE A 107 -2.27 -5.43 -3.05
CA ILE A 107 -2.17 -3.96 -2.94
C ILE A 107 -1.59 -3.61 -1.58
N LEU A 108 -0.27 -3.44 -1.47
CA LEU A 108 0.48 -3.12 -0.24
C LEU A 108 0.32 -1.66 0.22
N GLY A 109 -0.13 -0.77 -0.66
CA GLY A 109 -0.28 0.64 -0.34
C GLY A 109 -1.21 1.37 -1.30
N ILE A 110 -1.74 2.49 -0.85
CA ILE A 110 -2.62 3.38 -1.61
C ILE A 110 -2.15 4.81 -1.35
N GLU A 111 -1.95 5.59 -2.40
CA GLU A 111 -1.50 6.98 -2.30
C GLU A 111 -2.24 7.87 -3.30
N LEU A 112 -2.59 9.08 -2.87
CA LEU A 112 -3.15 10.11 -3.72
C LEU A 112 -2.05 11.07 -4.20
N ILE A 113 -1.79 11.08 -5.50
CA ILE A 113 -0.84 11.99 -6.15
C ILE A 113 -1.58 12.78 -7.21
N GLU A 114 -1.54 14.11 -7.14
CA GLU A 114 -2.21 15.00 -8.11
C GLU A 114 -3.68 14.61 -8.40
N LYS A 115 -4.44 14.30 -7.35
CA LYS A 115 -5.85 13.86 -7.42
C LYS A 115 -6.09 12.53 -8.12
N SER A 116 -5.03 11.76 -8.38
CA SER A 116 -5.08 10.42 -8.97
C SER A 116 -4.60 9.37 -7.96
N TRP A 117 -5.30 8.24 -7.88
CA TRP A 117 -4.90 7.14 -7.01
C TRP A 117 -3.81 6.31 -7.66
N PHE A 118 -2.76 6.08 -6.87
CA PHE A 118 -1.69 5.15 -7.17
C PHE A 118 -1.70 4.04 -6.13
N TYR A 119 -1.21 2.88 -6.55
CA TYR A 119 -1.23 1.67 -5.74
C TYR A 119 0.16 1.09 -5.67
N LEU A 120 0.59 0.79 -4.45
CA LEU A 120 1.79 0.02 -4.19
C LEU A 120 1.42 -1.46 -4.35
N VAL A 121 1.91 -2.11 -5.40
CA VAL A 121 1.64 -3.50 -5.71
C VAL A 121 2.85 -4.34 -5.37
N GLU A 122 2.62 -5.42 -4.64
CA GLU A 122 3.64 -6.41 -4.31
C GLU A 122 4.34 -6.96 -5.57
N LEU A 123 5.68 -7.02 -5.54
CA LEU A 123 6.49 -7.76 -6.52
C LEU A 123 7.07 -9.04 -5.93
N ALA A 124 7.35 -9.04 -4.63
CA ALA A 124 7.87 -10.18 -3.87
C ALA A 124 7.18 -10.26 -2.52
N SER A 125 6.80 -11.46 -2.09
CA SER A 125 5.91 -11.59 -0.93
C SER A 125 6.51 -11.10 0.39
N PRO A 126 5.80 -10.29 1.19
CA PRO A 126 6.29 -9.80 2.49
C PRO A 126 6.76 -10.93 3.42
N SER A 127 6.20 -12.14 3.29
CA SER A 127 6.55 -13.31 4.10
C SER A 127 7.97 -13.86 3.87
N PHE A 128 8.67 -13.47 2.79
CA PHE A 128 10.06 -13.92 2.62
C PHE A 128 11.01 -13.14 3.51
N SER A 129 11.67 -13.88 4.41
CA SER A 129 12.86 -13.44 5.15
C SER A 129 13.89 -12.92 4.15
N ALA A 130 14.24 -11.64 4.25
CA ALA A 130 15.09 -10.97 3.27
C ALA A 130 16.47 -11.65 3.14
N SER A 131 16.70 -12.38 2.05
CA SER A 131 18.06 -12.50 1.52
C SER A 131 18.39 -11.15 0.89
N SER A 132 19.43 -10.51 1.41
CA SER A 132 19.86 -9.09 1.28
C SER A 132 20.04 -8.48 -0.14
N THR A 133 19.37 -8.93 -1.20
CA THR A 133 19.62 -8.48 -2.58
C THR A 133 18.42 -7.86 -3.30
N MET A 134 17.18 -8.01 -2.81
CA MET A 134 16.02 -7.30 -3.41
C MET A 134 15.79 -5.96 -2.73
N THR A 135 16.23 -4.88 -3.39
CA THR A 135 16.03 -3.51 -2.93
C THR A 135 14.62 -2.99 -3.18
N ASN A 136 13.88 -3.54 -4.15
CA ASN A 136 12.54 -3.09 -4.50
C ASN A 136 11.55 -4.26 -4.51
N ARG A 137 10.65 -4.29 -3.52
CA ARG A 137 9.68 -5.38 -3.32
C ARG A 137 8.27 -5.02 -3.78
N PHE A 138 8.10 -3.83 -4.34
CA PHE A 138 6.84 -3.33 -4.84
C PHE A 138 7.03 -2.49 -6.11
N SER A 139 5.93 -2.25 -6.81
CA SER A 139 5.81 -1.25 -7.87
C SER A 139 4.71 -0.27 -7.52
N LEU A 140 4.95 1.02 -7.74
CA LEU A 140 3.91 2.03 -7.74
C LEU A 140 3.28 2.05 -9.14
N VAL A 141 1.98 1.79 -9.22
CA VAL A 141 1.26 1.69 -10.49
C VAL A 141 -0.02 2.52 -10.46
N ARG A 142 -0.56 2.83 -11.64
CA ARG A 142 -1.83 3.54 -11.74
C ARG A 142 -2.99 2.58 -11.64
N GLU A 143 -4.16 3.13 -11.34
CA GLU A 143 -5.42 2.37 -11.33
C GLU A 143 -5.68 1.62 -12.65
N GLU A 144 -5.35 2.25 -13.77
CA GLU A 144 -5.56 1.70 -15.12
C GLU A 144 -4.71 0.46 -15.43
N ASP A 145 -3.61 0.27 -14.70
CA ASP A 145 -2.71 -0.89 -14.86
C ASP A 145 -3.20 -2.12 -14.07
N LEU A 146 -4.31 -1.99 -13.33
CA LEU A 146 -4.80 -3.00 -12.40
C LEU A 146 -6.14 -3.61 -12.83
N VAL A 147 -6.22 -4.93 -12.69
CA VAL A 147 -7.45 -5.68 -12.93
C VAL A 147 -7.82 -6.46 -11.68
N ARG A 148 -9.09 -6.36 -11.27
CA ARG A 148 -9.62 -7.19 -10.17
C ARG A 148 -9.57 -8.66 -10.54
N VAL A 149 -9.09 -9.48 -9.61
CA VAL A 149 -9.24 -10.94 -9.72
C VAL A 149 -10.71 -11.27 -9.54
N ARG A 150 -11.34 -11.89 -10.55
CA ARG A 150 -12.69 -12.44 -10.41
C ARG A 150 -12.55 -13.79 -9.70
N VAL A 151 -13.14 -13.90 -8.50
CA VAL A 151 -13.27 -15.15 -7.74
C VAL A 151 -14.52 -15.88 -8.20
#